data_AF-A0A258FRM0-F1
#
_entry.id   AF-A0A258FRM0-F1
#
_cell.length_a   1.000
_cell.length_b   1.000
_cell.length_c   1.000
_cell.angle_alpha   90.00
_cell.angle_beta   90.00
_cell.angle_gamma   90.00
#
_symmetry.space_group_name_H-M   'P 1'
#
loop_
_entity.id
_entity.type
_entity.pdbx_description
1 polymer ?
#
loop_
_entity_poly.entity_id
_entity_poly.type
_entity_poly.pdbx_seq_one_letter_code
_entity_poly.pdbx_strand_id
1 'polypeptide(L)'
;MRPHPIAVERRLEALRHALGPVILSALADPEVVEILANPCGRLVVDRLGQGRQDTGAVLGPEARERVIRLIADHVGETIVREDPRLSGVLPGTGERFQGLMPPVAFAATFSIRKRASILWGLDDYVRDGVMTPDQASVLRDAVVERRNILVSGGTGSGKTTLANALLAEPGFAGDRVFLIEDTPELQCSAWDTVPVLTRRSPAAIGVADLVRDALRMRPDRIVIGEMRDGAAALETLKAWNTGHPGGLSTLHANAGEAVPRRLEDLIGEVSARPSPRMIGEAIDRIVHIARGRAGRRVEGDETDPGAETPRSAARRGMDPTPCPSGGSANLAPSAEPPSMTRSRPAG
;
A
#
# COMPACT_ATOMS: atom_id res chain seq x y z
N MET A 1 -2.46 26.84 -23.10
CA MET A 1 -2.87 28.18 -22.61
C MET A 1 -3.08 28.07 -21.12
N ARG A 2 -2.28 28.73 -20.27
CA ARG A 2 -2.48 28.68 -18.81
C ARG A 2 -3.78 29.43 -18.47
N PRO A 3 -4.65 28.92 -17.56
CA PRO A 3 -5.85 29.64 -17.17
C PRO A 3 -5.48 30.96 -16.50
N HIS A 4 -6.26 32.02 -16.79
CA HIS A 4 -6.02 33.35 -16.23
C HIS A 4 -6.14 33.30 -14.69
N PRO A 5 -5.26 33.95 -13.89
CA PRO A 5 -5.25 33.82 -12.42
C PRO A 5 -6.62 34.04 -11.76
N ILE A 6 -7.32 35.11 -12.16
CA ILE A 6 -8.68 35.45 -11.70
C ILE A 6 -9.70 34.33 -11.93
N ALA A 7 -9.55 33.54 -13.01
CA ALA A 7 -10.45 32.42 -13.29
C ALA A 7 -10.18 31.22 -12.37
N VAL A 8 -8.92 31.00 -11.97
CA VAL A 8 -8.56 29.97 -10.98
C VAL A 8 -9.11 30.35 -9.61
N GLU A 9 -8.92 31.60 -9.18
CA GLU A 9 -9.38 32.10 -7.89
C GLU A 9 -10.92 32.01 -7.74
N ARG A 10 -11.68 32.45 -8.76
CA ARG A 10 -13.14 32.29 -8.79
C ARG A 10 -13.62 30.84 -8.73
N ARG A 11 -12.88 29.90 -9.33
CA ARG A 11 -13.19 28.45 -9.25
C ARG A 11 -12.94 27.90 -7.84
N LEU A 12 -11.85 28.32 -7.19
CA LEU A 12 -11.56 27.96 -5.79
C LEU A 12 -12.63 28.51 -4.83
N GLU A 13 -13.07 29.75 -5.04
CA GLU A 13 -14.15 30.36 -4.25
C GLU A 13 -15.49 29.63 -4.45
N ALA A 14 -15.85 29.34 -5.71
CA ALA A 14 -17.05 28.56 -6.03
C ALA A 14 -17.02 27.14 -5.41
N LEU A 15 -15.85 26.49 -5.38
CA LEU A 15 -15.70 25.20 -4.71
C LEU A 15 -15.82 25.31 -3.19
N ARG A 16 -15.18 26.31 -2.56
CA ARG A 16 -15.32 26.57 -1.11
C ARG A 16 -16.78 26.78 -0.73
N HIS A 17 -17.52 27.58 -1.53
CA HIS A 17 -18.95 27.79 -1.33
C HIS A 17 -19.75 26.47 -1.49
N ALA A 18 -19.44 25.65 -2.49
CA ALA A 18 -20.12 24.37 -2.73
C ALA A 18 -19.83 23.29 -1.67
N LEU A 19 -18.62 23.27 -1.09
CA LEU A 19 -18.25 22.40 0.03
C LEU A 19 -19.00 22.79 1.32
N GLY A 20 -19.19 24.10 1.53
CA GLY A 20 -19.90 24.64 2.68
C GLY A 20 -19.11 24.58 4.00
N PRO A 21 -19.61 25.26 5.06
CA PRO A 21 -18.83 25.53 6.26
C PRO A 21 -18.45 24.28 7.06
N VAL A 22 -19.29 23.24 7.05
CA VAL A 22 -19.02 21.99 7.79
C VAL A 22 -17.84 21.23 7.19
N ILE A 23 -17.79 21.10 5.85
CA ILE A 23 -16.67 20.43 5.17
C ILE A 23 -15.40 21.27 5.28
N LEU A 24 -15.49 22.60 5.12
CA LEU A 24 -14.33 23.48 5.29
C LEU A 24 -13.75 23.43 6.72
N SER A 25 -14.60 23.38 7.74
CA SER A 25 -14.18 23.19 9.13
C SER A 25 -13.49 21.84 9.34
N ALA A 26 -14.07 20.75 8.82
CA ALA A 26 -13.49 19.41 8.90
C ALA A 26 -12.16 19.27 8.10
N LEU A 27 -11.99 20.02 7.01
CA LEU A 27 -10.71 20.10 6.29
C LEU A 27 -9.63 20.79 7.15
N ALA A 28 -9.98 21.86 7.86
CA ALA A 28 -9.05 22.59 8.73
C ALA A 28 -8.71 21.85 10.04
N ASP A 29 -9.63 21.05 10.58
CA ASP A 29 -9.47 20.31 11.84
C ASP A 29 -8.42 19.18 11.73
N PRO A 30 -7.26 19.26 12.42
CA PRO A 30 -6.16 18.30 12.24
C PRO A 30 -6.48 16.87 12.71
N GLU A 31 -7.53 16.65 13.52
CA GLU A 31 -7.92 15.30 13.95
C GLU A 31 -8.78 14.55 12.91
N VAL A 32 -9.40 15.27 11.98
CA VAL A 32 -10.19 14.67 10.90
C VAL A 32 -9.25 14.06 9.85
N VAL A 33 -9.53 12.81 9.49
CA VAL A 33 -8.79 12.00 8.52
C VAL A 33 -9.55 11.88 7.19
N GLU A 34 -10.86 11.67 7.24
CA GLU A 34 -11.70 11.54 6.05
C GLU A 34 -13.07 12.22 6.24
N ILE A 35 -13.62 12.77 5.17
CA ILE A 35 -14.92 13.45 5.12
C ILE A 35 -15.77 12.74 4.07
N LEU A 36 -16.98 12.33 4.45
CA LEU A 36 -17.88 11.52 3.64
C LEU A 36 -19.20 12.26 3.42
N ALA A 37 -19.53 12.59 2.18
CA ALA A 37 -20.79 13.21 1.80
C ALA A 37 -21.68 12.16 1.10
N ASN A 38 -22.51 11.48 1.88
CA ASN A 38 -23.24 10.27 1.48
C ASN A 38 -24.40 10.54 0.49
N PRO A 39 -24.92 9.53 -0.23
CA PRO A 39 -26.06 9.71 -1.16
C PRO A 39 -27.33 10.24 -0.47
N CYS A 40 -27.56 9.88 0.79
CA CYS A 40 -28.65 10.39 1.63
C CYS A 40 -28.44 11.84 2.12
N GLY A 41 -27.31 12.46 1.78
CA GLY A 41 -26.95 13.84 2.13
C GLY A 41 -26.25 14.02 3.46
N ARG A 42 -26.25 13.02 4.36
CA ARG A 42 -25.53 13.11 5.64
C ARG A 42 -24.03 13.30 5.43
N LEU A 43 -23.47 14.26 6.15
CA LEU A 43 -22.03 14.45 6.28
C LEU A 43 -21.50 13.66 7.49
N VAL A 44 -20.55 12.77 7.23
CA VAL A 44 -19.86 11.95 8.25
C VAL A 44 -18.37 12.28 8.18
N VAL A 45 -17.71 12.36 9.33
CA VAL A 45 -16.24 12.53 9.42
C VAL A 45 -15.62 11.32 10.10
N ASP A 46 -14.46 10.87 9.64
CA ASP A 46 -13.61 9.91 10.36
C ASP A 46 -12.53 10.68 11.12
N ARG A 47 -12.47 10.49 12.44
CA ARG A 47 -11.50 11.14 13.34
C ARG A 47 -10.44 10.16 13.82
N LEU A 48 -9.20 10.64 13.92
CA LEU A 48 -8.07 9.85 14.40
C LEU A 48 -8.37 9.23 15.77
N GLY A 49 -8.28 7.91 15.86
CA GLY A 49 -8.57 7.13 17.08
C GLY A 49 -10.06 6.96 17.43
N GLN A 50 -10.94 7.86 16.99
CA GLN A 50 -12.37 7.88 17.36
C GLN A 50 -13.29 7.22 16.32
N GLY A 51 -12.86 7.12 15.06
CA GLY A 51 -13.63 6.52 13.98
C GLY A 51 -14.68 7.45 13.36
N ARG A 52 -15.61 6.87 12.59
CA ARG A 52 -16.67 7.59 11.86
C ARG A 52 -17.75 8.14 12.79
N GLN A 53 -18.00 9.45 12.69
CA GLN A 53 -18.97 10.21 13.46
C GLN A 53 -19.92 10.96 12.51
N ASP A 54 -21.23 10.87 12.76
CA ASP A 54 -22.23 11.68 12.07
C ASP A 54 -22.14 13.13 12.57
N THR A 55 -22.02 14.09 11.65
CA THR A 55 -21.93 15.52 12.01
C THR A 55 -23.29 16.14 12.31
N GLY A 56 -24.39 15.43 12.02
CA GLY A 56 -25.75 15.97 12.02
C GLY A 56 -26.07 16.91 10.86
N ALA A 57 -25.07 17.29 10.05
CA ALA A 57 -25.23 18.18 8.91
C ALA A 57 -25.61 17.42 7.63
N VAL A 58 -26.33 18.11 6.75
CA VAL A 58 -26.79 17.59 5.45
C VAL A 58 -26.31 18.49 4.33
N LEU A 59 -25.73 17.91 3.28
CA LEU A 59 -25.38 18.58 2.03
C LEU A 59 -26.29 18.04 0.91
N GLY A 60 -27.07 18.91 0.27
CA GLY A 60 -28.06 18.53 -0.75
C GLY A 60 -27.44 17.93 -2.03
N PRO A 61 -28.19 17.11 -2.81
CA PRO A 61 -27.65 16.40 -3.97
C PRO A 61 -27.05 17.33 -5.02
N GLU A 62 -27.71 18.45 -5.35
CA GLU A 62 -27.20 19.45 -6.29
C GLU A 62 -25.87 20.08 -5.84
N ALA A 63 -25.69 20.30 -4.53
CA ALA A 63 -24.44 20.81 -3.99
C ALA A 63 -23.31 19.78 -4.10
N ARG A 64 -23.62 18.50 -3.87
CA ARG A 64 -22.65 17.39 -4.04
C ARG A 64 -22.27 17.20 -5.51
N GLU A 65 -23.22 17.29 -6.44
CA GLU A 65 -22.92 17.33 -7.88
C GLU A 65 -22.05 18.51 -8.27
N ARG A 66 -22.33 19.70 -7.71
CA ARG A 66 -21.54 20.92 -7.98
C ARG A 66 -20.10 20.76 -7.51
N VAL A 67 -19.86 20.22 -6.32
CA VAL A 67 -18.51 19.88 -5.82
C VAL A 67 -17.80 18.93 -6.79
N ILE A 68 -18.45 17.81 -7.15
CA ILE A 68 -17.88 16.80 -8.05
C ILE A 68 -17.51 17.42 -9.41
N ARG A 69 -18.39 18.22 -10.02
CA ARG A 69 -18.15 18.87 -11.33
C ARG A 69 -17.05 19.94 -11.27
N LEU A 70 -16.96 20.72 -10.18
CA LEU A 70 -15.90 21.71 -10.00
C LEU A 70 -14.51 21.08 -9.84
N ILE A 71 -14.42 19.92 -9.17
CA ILE A 71 -13.16 19.18 -9.05
C ILE A 71 -12.80 18.51 -10.38
N ALA A 72 -13.78 18.02 -11.15
CA ALA A 72 -13.56 17.47 -12.49
C ALA A 72 -12.91 18.50 -13.44
N ASP A 73 -13.46 19.72 -13.52
CA ASP A 73 -12.88 20.83 -14.31
C ASP A 73 -11.46 21.24 -13.83
N HIS A 74 -11.14 21.06 -12.53
CA HIS A 74 -9.80 21.30 -12.03
C HIS A 74 -8.78 20.24 -12.48
N VAL A 75 -9.14 18.95 -12.39
CA VAL A 75 -8.24 17.84 -12.80
C VAL A 75 -8.24 17.60 -14.32
N GLY A 76 -9.08 18.31 -15.07
CA GLY A 76 -9.20 18.17 -16.53
C GLY A 76 -9.99 16.95 -16.99
N GLU A 77 -10.77 16.33 -16.10
CA GLU A 77 -11.66 15.21 -16.44
C GLU A 77 -13.08 15.70 -16.73
N THR A 78 -13.78 15.02 -17.63
CA THR A 78 -15.20 15.27 -17.92
C THR A 78 -16.01 14.07 -17.45
N ILE A 79 -16.95 14.29 -16.55
CA ILE A 79 -17.81 13.22 -16.05
C ILE A 79 -19.05 13.12 -16.95
N VAL A 80 -19.21 11.95 -17.56
CA VAL A 80 -20.31 11.60 -18.47
C VAL A 80 -21.21 10.55 -17.82
N ARG A 81 -22.30 10.16 -18.49
CA ARG A 81 -23.27 9.22 -17.91
C ARG A 81 -22.76 7.77 -17.95
N GLU A 82 -21.87 7.50 -18.89
CA GLU A 82 -21.24 6.23 -19.21
C GLU A 82 -20.09 5.92 -18.24
N ASP A 83 -19.38 6.96 -17.77
CA ASP A 83 -18.43 6.88 -16.66
C ASP A 83 -18.73 7.97 -15.61
N PRO A 84 -19.71 7.73 -14.72
CA PRO A 84 -20.18 8.70 -13.72
C PRO A 84 -19.30 8.73 -12.47
N ARG A 85 -17.99 8.54 -12.63
CA ARG A 85 -16.99 8.45 -11.54
C ARG A 85 -15.97 9.57 -11.70
N LEU A 86 -15.42 10.04 -10.58
CA LEU A 86 -14.27 10.95 -10.57
C LEU A 86 -13.25 10.48 -9.53
N SER A 87 -12.00 10.33 -9.92
CA SER A 87 -10.87 10.12 -9.01
C SER A 87 -9.89 11.28 -9.20
N GLY A 88 -9.53 12.00 -8.14
CA GLY A 88 -8.70 13.19 -8.29
C GLY A 88 -8.21 13.75 -6.97
N VAL A 89 -7.85 15.04 -6.96
CA VAL A 89 -7.39 15.76 -5.77
C VAL A 89 -8.10 17.10 -5.60
N LEU A 90 -8.19 17.58 -4.36
CA LEU A 90 -8.73 18.88 -4.03
C LEU A 90 -7.84 20.02 -4.57
N PRO A 91 -8.41 21.03 -5.25
CA PRO A 91 -7.67 22.18 -5.72
C PRO A 91 -6.96 22.95 -4.60
N GLY A 92 -5.65 23.20 -4.78
CA GLY A 92 -4.82 24.00 -3.88
C GLY A 92 -4.33 23.27 -2.62
N THR A 93 -5.15 22.40 -2.02
CA THR A 93 -4.82 21.69 -0.78
C THR A 93 -4.43 20.21 -0.99
N GLY A 94 -4.81 19.60 -2.12
CA GLY A 94 -4.26 18.33 -2.60
C GLY A 94 -4.77 17.07 -1.90
N GLU A 95 -5.80 17.15 -1.07
CA GLU A 95 -6.47 15.97 -0.49
C GLU A 95 -7.04 15.06 -1.57
N ARG A 96 -7.08 13.76 -1.31
CA ARG A 96 -7.65 12.78 -2.24
C ARG A 96 -9.16 12.97 -2.35
N PHE A 97 -9.67 13.00 -3.57
CA PHE A 97 -11.10 13.05 -3.88
C PHE A 97 -11.56 11.78 -4.62
N GLN A 98 -12.67 11.19 -4.15
CA GLN A 98 -13.41 10.18 -4.91
C GLN A 98 -14.88 10.59 -5.00
N GLY A 99 -15.36 10.89 -6.20
CA GLY A 99 -16.76 11.22 -6.48
C GLY A 99 -17.46 10.12 -7.27
N LEU A 100 -18.77 9.97 -7.05
CA LEU A 100 -19.68 9.13 -7.82
C LEU A 100 -20.99 9.91 -8.08
N MET A 101 -21.55 9.77 -9.28
CA MET A 101 -22.84 10.36 -9.69
C MET A 101 -23.82 9.27 -10.17
N PRO A 102 -25.11 9.59 -10.35
CA PRO A 102 -26.03 8.69 -11.04
C PRO A 102 -25.53 8.36 -12.47
N PRO A 103 -25.73 7.12 -12.96
CA PRO A 103 -26.51 6.04 -12.35
C PRO A 103 -25.75 5.12 -11.37
N VAL A 104 -24.41 5.24 -11.18
CA VAL A 104 -23.66 4.29 -10.33
C VAL A 104 -23.93 4.49 -8.83
N ALA A 105 -24.34 5.69 -8.43
CA ALA A 105 -24.87 6.00 -7.10
C ALA A 105 -26.31 6.52 -7.21
N PHE A 106 -27.16 6.21 -6.22
CA PHE A 106 -28.56 6.66 -6.18
C PHE A 106 -28.71 8.19 -6.26
N ALA A 107 -27.78 8.90 -5.63
CA ALA A 107 -27.57 10.33 -5.75
C ALA A 107 -26.07 10.60 -5.69
N ALA A 108 -25.62 11.77 -6.13
CA ALA A 108 -24.21 12.15 -6.07
C ALA A 108 -23.63 11.95 -4.67
N THR A 109 -22.39 11.49 -4.57
CA THR A 109 -21.73 11.16 -3.29
C THR A 109 -20.23 11.29 -3.46
N PHE A 110 -19.51 11.67 -2.40
CA PHE A 110 -18.06 11.75 -2.46
C PHE A 110 -17.38 11.46 -1.11
N SER A 111 -16.11 11.08 -1.16
CA SER A 111 -15.19 11.14 -0.02
C SER A 111 -14.01 12.07 -0.30
N ILE A 112 -13.55 12.74 0.76
CA ILE A 112 -12.33 13.53 0.80
C ILE A 112 -11.44 12.93 1.87
N ARG A 113 -10.33 12.30 1.49
CA ARG A 113 -9.34 11.75 2.42
C ARG A 113 -8.16 12.71 2.49
N LYS A 114 -7.93 13.24 3.70
CA LYS A 114 -6.92 14.26 3.93
C LYS A 114 -5.52 13.64 3.84
N ARG A 115 -4.57 14.44 3.34
CA ARG A 115 -3.15 14.09 3.39
C ARG A 115 -2.70 14.09 4.86
N ALA A 116 -1.73 13.23 5.20
CA ALA A 116 -1.17 13.20 6.55
C ALA A 116 -0.49 14.55 6.86
N SER A 117 -1.07 15.30 7.80
CA SER A 117 -0.57 16.62 8.23
C SER A 117 0.56 16.53 9.25
N ILE A 118 0.74 15.36 9.87
CA ILE A 118 1.81 15.06 10.83
C ILE A 118 2.70 14.00 10.21
N LEU A 119 3.97 14.34 9.99
CA LEU A 119 5.02 13.37 9.74
C LEU A 119 5.43 12.76 11.08
N TRP A 120 5.49 11.43 11.12
CA TRP A 120 5.95 10.65 12.26
C TRP A 120 7.35 10.16 11.93
N GLY A 121 8.33 10.39 12.81
CA GLY A 121 9.66 9.76 12.70
C GLY A 121 9.68 8.38 13.37
N LEU A 122 10.72 7.58 13.12
CA LEU A 122 10.86 6.28 13.79
C LEU A 122 10.95 6.41 15.33
N ASP A 123 11.50 7.51 15.84
CA ASP A 123 11.54 7.77 17.30
C ASP A 123 10.15 8.01 17.90
N ASP A 124 9.18 8.53 17.13
CA ASP A 124 7.78 8.63 17.59
C ASP A 124 7.16 7.23 17.75
N TYR A 125 7.47 6.31 16.83
CA TYR A 125 7.02 4.91 16.89
C TYR A 125 7.64 4.17 18.09
N VAL A 126 8.89 4.47 18.44
CA VAL A 126 9.56 3.92 19.63
C VAL A 126 8.98 4.51 20.91
N ARG A 127 8.84 5.84 21.01
CA ARG A 127 8.27 6.53 22.17
C ARG A 127 6.85 6.05 22.48
N ASP A 128 6.03 5.88 21.45
CA ASP A 128 4.63 5.46 21.58
C ASP A 128 4.49 3.92 21.73
N GLY A 129 5.60 3.18 21.80
CA GLY A 129 5.64 1.74 22.06
C GLY A 129 5.09 0.86 20.92
N VAL A 130 5.00 1.42 19.71
CA VAL A 130 4.57 0.74 18.47
C VAL A 130 5.70 -0.13 17.91
N MET A 131 6.95 0.27 18.14
CA MET A 131 8.20 -0.32 17.63
C MET A 131 9.24 -0.38 18.77
N THR A 132 10.20 -1.31 18.72
CA THR A 132 11.35 -1.33 19.65
C THR A 132 12.48 -0.41 19.16
N PRO A 133 13.39 0.06 20.03
CA PRO A 133 14.59 0.79 19.59
C PRO A 133 15.43 -0.01 18.59
N ASP A 134 15.52 -1.33 18.76
CA ASP A 134 16.30 -2.22 17.90
C ASP A 134 15.68 -2.32 16.49
N GLN A 135 14.36 -2.48 16.38
CA GLN A 135 13.63 -2.41 15.10
C GLN A 135 13.89 -1.06 14.41
N ALA A 136 13.77 0.05 15.14
CA ALA A 136 14.05 1.38 14.59
C ALA A 136 15.51 1.53 14.11
N SER A 137 16.48 0.88 14.77
CA SER A 137 17.87 0.84 14.28
C SER A 137 17.99 0.05 12.99
N VAL A 138 17.46 -1.17 12.94
CA VAL A 138 17.52 -2.04 11.74
C VAL A 138 16.90 -1.35 10.52
N LEU A 139 15.81 -0.60 10.69
CA LEU A 139 15.22 0.19 9.61
C LEU A 139 16.11 1.35 9.14
N ARG A 140 16.78 2.06 10.05
CA ARG A 140 17.71 3.13 9.69
C ARG A 140 18.92 2.58 8.95
N ASP A 141 19.50 1.51 9.46
CA ASP A 141 20.61 0.81 8.84
C ASP A 141 20.20 0.31 7.44
N ALA A 142 19.00 -0.27 7.30
CA ALA A 142 18.43 -0.66 6.01
C ALA A 142 18.26 0.53 5.03
N VAL A 143 17.78 1.69 5.51
CA VAL A 143 17.68 2.90 4.67
C VAL A 143 19.06 3.39 4.23
N VAL A 144 20.05 3.42 5.12
CA VAL A 144 21.44 3.86 4.84
C VAL A 144 22.16 2.89 3.90
N GLU A 145 22.02 1.58 4.10
CA GLU A 145 22.58 0.53 3.24
C GLU A 145 21.92 0.44 1.86
N ARG A 146 20.89 1.25 1.57
CA ARG A 146 20.04 1.16 0.38
C ARG A 146 19.44 -0.26 0.22
N ARG A 147 18.87 -0.80 1.30
CA ARG A 147 18.04 -2.02 1.26
C ARG A 147 16.67 -1.73 0.67
N ASN A 148 16.11 -2.69 -0.04
CA ASN A 148 14.74 -2.62 -0.56
C ASN A 148 13.75 -3.01 0.55
N ILE A 149 12.94 -2.05 0.99
CA ILE A 149 12.04 -2.18 2.14
C ILE A 149 10.59 -2.30 1.68
N LEU A 150 9.91 -3.38 2.09
CA LEU A 150 8.48 -3.58 1.88
C LEU A 150 7.68 -3.42 3.18
N VAL A 151 6.89 -2.34 3.26
CA VAL A 151 5.99 -2.08 4.39
C VAL A 151 4.63 -2.73 4.14
N SER A 152 4.26 -3.69 4.97
CA SER A 152 3.04 -4.48 4.84
C SER A 152 2.07 -4.23 6.01
N GLY A 153 0.80 -4.59 5.82
CA GLY A 153 -0.24 -4.34 6.81
C GLY A 153 -1.65 -4.20 6.24
N GLY A 154 -2.64 -4.36 7.12
CA GLY A 154 -4.06 -4.25 6.78
C GLY A 154 -4.51 -2.82 6.43
N THR A 155 -5.80 -2.68 6.11
CA THR A 155 -6.42 -1.38 5.87
C THR A 155 -6.44 -0.56 7.16
N GLY A 156 -5.93 0.68 7.10
CA GLY A 156 -5.89 1.59 8.25
C GLY A 156 -4.89 1.22 9.36
N SER A 157 -3.96 0.27 9.12
CA SER A 157 -2.96 -0.11 10.12
C SER A 157 -1.89 0.96 10.33
N GLY A 158 -1.52 1.70 9.27
CA GLY A 158 -0.50 2.75 9.30
C GLY A 158 0.61 2.61 8.27
N LYS A 159 0.50 1.69 7.28
CA LYS A 159 1.50 1.47 6.22
C LYS A 159 2.10 2.76 5.64
N THR A 160 1.26 3.65 5.08
CA THR A 160 1.71 4.91 4.47
C THR A 160 2.38 5.85 5.48
N THR A 161 1.95 5.82 6.75
CA THR A 161 2.57 6.62 7.82
C THR A 161 3.97 6.11 8.16
N LEU A 162 4.16 4.78 8.23
CA LEU A 162 5.47 4.17 8.45
C LEU A 162 6.38 4.31 7.23
N ALA A 163 5.83 4.24 6.01
CA ALA A 163 6.54 4.57 4.78
C ALA A 163 7.04 6.02 4.79
N ASN A 164 6.22 6.98 5.24
CA ASN A 164 6.64 8.37 5.41
C ASN A 164 7.70 8.55 6.50
N ALA A 165 7.67 7.77 7.58
CA ALA A 165 8.74 7.77 8.59
C ALA A 165 10.08 7.34 7.97
N LEU A 166 10.09 6.24 7.21
CA LEU A 166 11.27 5.74 6.51
C LEU A 166 11.78 6.71 5.44
N LEU A 167 10.87 7.30 4.65
CA LEU A 167 11.21 8.29 3.60
C LEU A 167 11.69 9.64 4.18
N ALA A 168 11.47 9.90 5.47
CA ALA A 168 11.99 11.07 6.17
C ALA A 168 13.39 10.84 6.75
N GLU A 169 13.85 9.58 6.91
CA GLU A 169 15.17 9.29 7.49
C GLU A 169 16.32 9.89 6.64
N PRO A 170 17.42 10.33 7.27
CA PRO A 170 18.50 11.06 6.58
C PRO A 170 19.17 10.32 5.42
N GLY A 171 19.09 8.99 5.38
CA GLY A 171 19.66 8.18 4.29
C GLY A 171 19.00 8.37 2.92
N PHE A 172 17.82 9.01 2.85
CA PHE A 172 17.23 9.47 1.57
C PHE A 172 17.72 10.87 1.14
N ALA A 173 18.26 11.68 2.06
CA ALA A 173 18.39 13.13 1.86
C ALA A 173 19.34 13.54 0.72
N GLY A 174 20.28 12.69 0.32
CA GLY A 174 21.22 12.92 -0.79
C GLY A 174 20.83 12.30 -2.14
N ASP A 175 19.78 11.46 -2.17
CA ASP A 175 19.49 10.57 -3.30
C ASP A 175 18.47 11.19 -4.27
N ARG A 176 18.54 10.81 -5.55
CA ARG A 176 17.48 11.11 -6.53
C ARG A 176 16.35 10.07 -6.46
N VAL A 177 15.19 10.45 -5.97
CA VAL A 177 14.06 9.54 -5.71
C VAL A 177 12.98 9.69 -6.77
N PHE A 178 12.67 8.61 -7.49
CA PHE A 178 11.49 8.57 -8.37
C PHE A 178 10.33 7.94 -7.61
N LEU A 179 9.28 8.74 -7.36
CA LEU A 179 8.21 8.42 -6.42
C LEU A 179 6.87 8.30 -7.16
N ILE A 180 6.31 7.08 -7.17
CA ILE A 180 5.14 6.71 -7.98
C ILE A 180 3.95 6.43 -7.07
N GLU A 181 2.84 7.15 -7.23
CA GLU A 181 1.63 6.95 -6.41
C GLU A 181 0.32 7.00 -7.22
N ASP A 182 -0.75 6.37 -6.71
CA ASP A 182 -2.12 6.60 -7.20
C ASP A 182 -2.70 7.95 -6.76
N THR A 183 -2.12 8.55 -5.72
CA THR A 183 -2.59 9.74 -5.03
C THR A 183 -1.42 10.25 -4.19
N PRO A 184 -1.14 11.57 -4.13
CA PRO A 184 -0.02 12.10 -3.36
C PRO A 184 -0.26 11.95 -1.84
N GLU A 185 0.19 10.84 -1.25
CA GLU A 185 0.17 10.58 0.20
C GLU A 185 1.61 10.55 0.79
N LEU A 186 2.62 10.22 -0.01
CA LEU A 186 4.01 10.10 0.42
C LEU A 186 4.76 11.44 0.44
N GLN A 187 5.72 11.55 1.36
CA GLN A 187 6.62 12.70 1.53
C GLN A 187 8.03 12.15 1.76
N CYS A 188 9.02 12.66 1.02
CA CYS A 188 10.41 12.20 1.10
C CYS A 188 11.35 13.36 1.43
N SER A 189 12.38 13.08 2.25
CA SER A 189 13.42 14.04 2.62
C SER A 189 14.46 14.28 1.51
N ALA A 190 14.42 13.49 0.43
CA ALA A 190 15.32 13.57 -0.71
C ALA A 190 15.24 14.92 -1.44
N TRP A 191 16.39 15.57 -1.62
CA TRP A 191 16.51 16.88 -2.27
C TRP A 191 16.07 16.89 -3.75
N ASP A 192 16.24 15.77 -4.46
CA ASP A 192 15.89 15.58 -5.88
C ASP A 192 14.81 14.50 -6.00
N THR A 193 13.58 14.86 -5.63
CA THR A 193 12.41 13.98 -5.75
C THR A 193 11.65 14.28 -7.05
N VAL A 194 11.34 13.23 -7.81
CA VAL A 194 10.47 13.25 -8.99
C VAL A 194 9.16 12.53 -8.64
N PRO A 195 8.14 13.25 -8.11
CA PRO A 195 6.84 12.66 -7.84
C PRO A 195 6.01 12.55 -9.13
N VAL A 196 5.50 11.35 -9.41
CA VAL A 196 4.61 11.06 -10.54
C VAL A 196 3.37 10.31 -10.07
N LEU A 197 2.24 10.57 -10.74
CA LEU A 197 0.96 9.99 -10.38
C LEU A 197 0.42 9.07 -11.49
N THR A 198 -0.19 7.95 -11.10
CA THR A 198 -0.99 7.15 -12.03
C THR A 198 -2.19 7.96 -12.52
N ARG A 199 -2.72 7.61 -13.70
CA ARG A 199 -3.83 8.33 -14.31
C ARG A 199 -4.73 7.36 -15.06
N ARG A 200 -6.06 7.49 -14.91
CA ARG A 200 -7.03 6.58 -15.54
C ARG A 200 -7.55 7.05 -16.90
N SER A 201 -7.68 8.37 -17.08
CA SER A 201 -8.31 9.00 -18.25
C SER A 201 -7.44 10.15 -18.80
N PRO A 202 -7.41 10.44 -20.12
CA PRO A 202 -8.10 9.72 -21.21
C PRO A 202 -7.46 8.36 -21.57
N ALA A 203 -6.17 8.17 -21.30
CA ALA A 203 -5.47 6.90 -21.46
C ALA A 203 -4.89 6.46 -20.12
N ALA A 204 -5.06 5.19 -19.75
CA ALA A 204 -4.51 4.67 -18.50
C ALA A 204 -2.97 4.69 -18.51
N ILE A 205 -2.38 5.15 -17.42
CA ILE A 205 -0.95 5.03 -17.08
C ILE A 205 -0.90 4.45 -15.67
N GLY A 206 -0.44 3.20 -15.56
CA GLY A 206 -0.33 2.48 -14.29
C GLY A 206 1.05 2.60 -13.63
N VAL A 207 1.17 2.07 -12.42
CA VAL A 207 2.45 1.97 -11.70
C VAL A 207 3.51 1.25 -12.54
N ALA A 208 3.13 0.14 -13.20
CA ALA A 208 4.01 -0.66 -14.05
C ALA A 208 4.63 0.15 -15.21
N ASP A 209 3.90 1.12 -15.76
CA ASP A 209 4.38 1.97 -16.86
C ASP A 209 5.38 3.01 -16.32
N LEU A 210 5.02 3.67 -15.22
CA LEU A 210 5.85 4.66 -14.56
C LEU A 210 7.16 4.05 -14.01
N VAL A 211 7.16 2.78 -13.59
CA VAL A 211 8.39 2.06 -13.23
C VAL A 211 9.32 1.91 -14.44
N ARG A 212 8.81 1.60 -15.64
CA ARG A 212 9.62 1.49 -16.86
C ARG A 212 10.17 2.83 -17.35
N ASP A 213 9.44 3.91 -17.09
CA ASP A 213 9.89 5.28 -17.34
C ASP A 213 10.99 5.69 -16.34
N ALA A 214 10.83 5.33 -15.05
CA ALA A 214 11.82 5.58 -14.01
C ALA A 214 13.22 5.07 -14.38
N LEU A 215 13.32 3.86 -14.96
CA LEU A 215 14.58 3.26 -15.43
C LEU A 215 15.34 4.12 -16.47
N ARG A 216 14.68 5.10 -17.11
CA ARG A 216 15.29 6.05 -18.07
C ARG A 216 15.58 7.42 -17.46
N MET A 217 15.19 7.67 -16.21
CA MET A 217 15.31 8.97 -15.54
C MET A 217 16.45 9.04 -14.51
N ARG A 218 17.34 8.04 -14.53
CA ARG A 218 18.53 7.90 -13.66
C ARG A 218 18.24 8.12 -12.16
N PRO A 219 17.24 7.44 -11.57
CA PRO A 219 17.01 7.51 -10.13
C PRO A 219 18.09 6.75 -9.36
N ASP A 220 18.39 7.21 -8.16
CA ASP A 220 19.11 6.42 -7.15
C ASP A 220 18.19 5.40 -6.48
N ARG A 221 16.90 5.75 -6.32
CA ARG A 221 15.85 4.91 -5.69
C ARG A 221 14.52 5.03 -6.42
N ILE A 222 13.79 3.91 -6.50
CA ILE A 222 12.41 3.85 -7.03
C ILE A 222 11.46 3.51 -5.87
N VAL A 223 10.55 4.43 -5.57
CA VAL A 223 9.59 4.34 -4.45
C VAL A 223 8.17 4.24 -4.99
N ILE A 224 7.39 3.28 -4.47
CA ILE A 224 6.02 2.98 -4.91
C ILE A 224 5.05 3.17 -3.74
N GLY A 225 3.99 3.95 -3.93
CA GLY A 225 2.97 4.18 -2.90
C GLY A 225 2.35 2.88 -2.37
N GLU A 226 1.84 2.02 -3.25
CA GLU A 226 1.35 0.68 -2.92
C GLU A 226 1.37 -0.24 -4.15
N MET A 227 1.89 -1.46 -4.01
CA MET A 227 1.73 -2.52 -5.03
C MET A 227 0.34 -3.14 -4.88
N ARG A 228 -0.52 -2.95 -5.89
CA ARG A 228 -1.95 -3.33 -5.84
C ARG A 228 -2.33 -4.47 -6.78
N ASP A 229 -1.59 -4.63 -7.87
CA ASP A 229 -1.83 -5.59 -8.94
C ASP A 229 -0.52 -6.28 -9.36
N GLY A 230 -0.64 -7.38 -10.11
CA GLY A 230 0.48 -8.19 -10.56
C GLY A 230 1.47 -7.48 -11.47
N ALA A 231 1.02 -6.53 -12.30
CA ALA A 231 1.91 -5.79 -13.19
C ALA A 231 2.79 -4.82 -12.41
N ALA A 232 2.19 -4.07 -11.47
CA ALA A 232 2.90 -3.19 -10.55
C ALA A 232 3.92 -3.97 -9.71
N ALA A 233 3.52 -5.13 -9.15
CA ALA A 233 4.41 -5.98 -8.36
C ALA A 233 5.59 -6.51 -9.19
N LEU A 234 5.31 -7.13 -10.34
CA LEU A 234 6.34 -7.77 -11.17
C LEU A 234 7.36 -6.76 -11.71
N GLU A 235 6.92 -5.59 -12.18
CA GLU A 235 7.86 -4.58 -12.71
C GLU A 235 8.68 -3.91 -11.60
N THR A 236 8.11 -3.71 -10.40
CA THR A 236 8.84 -3.19 -9.24
C THR A 236 9.96 -4.14 -8.81
N LEU A 237 9.66 -5.44 -8.65
CA LEU A 237 10.67 -6.43 -8.28
C LEU A 237 11.75 -6.62 -9.35
N LYS A 238 11.42 -6.48 -10.64
CA LYS A 238 12.42 -6.42 -11.71
C LYS A 238 13.31 -5.18 -11.59
N ALA A 239 12.74 -4.00 -11.38
CA ALA A 239 13.49 -2.75 -11.27
C ALA A 239 14.51 -2.82 -10.12
N TRP A 240 14.08 -3.29 -8.94
CA TRP A 240 14.92 -3.51 -7.76
C TRP A 240 16.03 -4.55 -8.01
N ASN A 241 15.72 -5.67 -8.67
CA ASN A 241 16.72 -6.67 -9.10
C ASN A 241 17.68 -6.19 -10.20
N THR A 242 17.38 -5.10 -10.92
CA THR A 242 18.20 -4.59 -12.04
C THR A 242 19.04 -3.37 -11.68
N GLY A 243 19.52 -3.30 -10.43
CA GLY A 243 20.50 -2.30 -10.00
C GLY A 243 19.91 -0.97 -9.54
N HIS A 244 18.65 -0.96 -9.09
CA HIS A 244 18.02 0.20 -8.43
C HIS A 244 17.69 -0.14 -6.97
N PRO A 245 18.71 -0.26 -6.10
CA PRO A 245 18.54 -0.60 -4.69
C PRO A 245 17.93 0.56 -3.89
N GLY A 246 17.65 0.33 -2.61
CA GLY A 246 17.11 1.35 -1.71
C GLY A 246 15.65 1.72 -1.96
N GLY A 247 14.94 0.91 -2.75
CA GLY A 247 13.53 1.09 -3.04
C GLY A 247 12.65 0.91 -1.81
N LEU A 248 11.51 1.58 -1.82
CA LEU A 248 10.50 1.44 -0.78
C LEU A 248 9.13 1.23 -1.42
N SER A 249 8.35 0.30 -0.89
CA SER A 249 6.95 0.12 -1.30
C SER A 249 6.06 -0.24 -0.12
N THR A 250 4.75 -0.05 -0.28
CA THR A 250 3.76 -0.69 0.59
C THR A 250 3.01 -1.84 -0.11
N LEU A 251 2.45 -2.77 0.67
CA LEU A 251 1.60 -3.87 0.21
C LEU A 251 0.48 -4.14 1.23
N HIS A 252 -0.75 -4.35 0.77
CA HIS A 252 -1.81 -4.85 1.66
C HIS A 252 -1.64 -6.35 1.95
N ALA A 253 -1.37 -6.69 3.22
CA ALA A 253 -1.31 -8.06 3.73
C ALA A 253 -1.98 -8.13 5.11
N ASN A 254 -2.56 -9.28 5.46
CA ASN A 254 -3.28 -9.45 6.74
C ASN A 254 -2.37 -9.89 7.90
N ALA A 255 -1.18 -10.39 7.59
CA ALA A 255 -0.13 -10.82 8.52
C ALA A 255 1.24 -10.74 7.83
N GLY A 256 2.33 -10.69 8.58
CA GLY A 256 3.69 -10.54 8.04
C GLY A 256 4.15 -11.77 7.23
N GLU A 257 3.94 -12.97 7.78
CA GLU A 257 4.30 -14.25 7.15
C GLU A 257 3.50 -14.57 5.87
N ALA A 258 2.40 -13.84 5.64
CA ALA A 258 1.60 -13.95 4.41
C ALA A 258 2.15 -13.09 3.25
N VAL A 259 3.11 -12.18 3.49
CA VAL A 259 3.62 -11.25 2.47
C VAL A 259 4.24 -11.94 1.25
N PRO A 260 5.13 -12.95 1.37
CA PRO A 260 5.72 -13.60 0.20
C PRO A 260 4.65 -14.28 -0.67
N ARG A 261 3.71 -15.00 -0.04
CA ARG A 261 2.59 -15.64 -0.75
C ARG A 261 1.68 -14.62 -1.43
N ARG A 262 1.41 -13.47 -0.79
CA ARG A 262 0.62 -12.40 -1.40
C ARG A 262 1.29 -11.78 -2.63
N LEU A 263 2.63 -11.71 -2.65
CA LEU A 263 3.39 -11.30 -3.83
C LEU A 263 3.34 -12.38 -4.92
N GLU A 264 3.45 -13.66 -4.58
CA GLU A 264 3.24 -14.76 -5.52
C GLU A 264 1.84 -14.71 -6.16
N ASP A 265 0.79 -14.51 -5.35
CA ASP A 265 -0.60 -14.36 -5.82
C ASP A 265 -0.75 -13.18 -6.80
N LEU A 266 -0.20 -12.01 -6.44
CA LEU A 266 -0.19 -10.82 -7.31
C LEU A 266 0.52 -11.12 -8.63
N ILE A 267 1.76 -11.61 -8.59
CA ILE A 267 2.53 -11.93 -9.80
C ILE A 267 1.81 -12.99 -10.65
N GLY A 268 1.05 -13.89 -10.01
CA GLY A 268 0.18 -14.88 -10.65
C GLY A 268 -0.90 -14.29 -11.57
N GLU A 269 -1.33 -13.04 -11.34
CA GLU A 269 -2.29 -12.33 -12.19
C GLU A 269 -1.74 -12.05 -13.60
N VAL A 270 -0.40 -11.96 -13.75
CA VAL A 270 0.29 -11.58 -15.00
C VAL A 270 1.37 -12.56 -15.46
N SER A 271 1.74 -13.53 -14.63
CA SER A 271 2.75 -14.55 -14.91
C SER A 271 2.31 -15.91 -14.39
N ALA A 272 2.22 -16.90 -15.29
CA ALA A 272 1.81 -18.27 -14.95
C ALA A 272 2.79 -19.02 -14.01
N ARG A 273 3.97 -18.44 -13.73
CA ARG A 273 4.97 -18.99 -12.80
C ARG A 273 5.62 -17.85 -12.01
N PRO A 274 5.03 -17.43 -10.87
CA PRO A 274 5.71 -16.59 -9.90
C PRO A 274 7.03 -17.23 -9.46
N SER A 275 8.03 -16.41 -9.15
CA SER A 275 9.34 -16.89 -8.71
C SER A 275 9.61 -16.42 -7.27
N PRO A 276 9.51 -17.30 -6.27
CA PRO A 276 9.89 -16.98 -4.90
C PRO A 276 11.33 -16.48 -4.79
N ARG A 277 12.22 -16.98 -5.66
CA ARG A 277 13.61 -16.52 -5.77
C ARG A 277 13.68 -15.05 -6.19
N MET A 278 12.94 -14.62 -7.21
CA MET A 278 12.90 -13.21 -7.64
C MET A 278 12.38 -12.28 -6.53
N ILE A 279 11.43 -12.75 -5.72
CA ILE A 279 10.91 -12.00 -4.57
C ILE A 279 12.00 -11.84 -3.50
N GLY A 280 12.69 -12.93 -3.13
CA GLY A 280 13.77 -12.92 -2.14
C GLY A 280 15.05 -12.22 -2.59
N GLU A 281 15.33 -12.19 -3.90
CA GLU A 281 16.43 -11.41 -4.51
C GLU A 281 16.11 -9.89 -4.51
N ALA A 282 14.83 -9.51 -4.63
CA ALA A 282 14.41 -8.11 -4.75
C ALA A 282 14.15 -7.39 -3.43
N ILE A 283 13.74 -8.10 -2.39
CA ILE A 283 13.29 -7.51 -1.11
C ILE A 283 14.27 -7.92 -0.02
N ASP A 284 14.99 -6.93 0.54
CA ASP A 284 15.89 -7.16 1.66
C ASP A 284 15.18 -7.17 3.01
N ARG A 285 14.11 -6.37 3.18
CA ARG A 285 13.41 -6.22 4.47
C ARG A 285 11.90 -6.17 4.29
N ILE A 286 11.20 -7.02 5.04
CA ILE A 286 9.74 -6.94 5.20
C ILE A 286 9.42 -6.43 6.60
N VAL A 287 8.59 -5.39 6.67
CA VAL A 287 8.10 -4.80 7.93
C VAL A 287 6.58 -4.98 7.95
N HIS A 288 6.01 -5.54 9.01
CA HIS A 288 4.56 -5.66 9.14
C HIS A 288 4.03 -4.72 10.21
N ILE A 289 3.15 -3.79 9.84
CA ILE A 289 2.42 -2.96 10.81
C ILE A 289 0.95 -3.40 10.91
N ALA A 290 0.60 -3.91 12.08
CA ALA A 290 -0.74 -4.33 12.43
C ALA A 290 -1.43 -3.32 13.36
N ARG A 291 -2.77 -3.40 13.43
CA ARG A 291 -3.61 -2.62 14.36
C ARG A 291 -4.49 -3.57 15.16
N GLY A 292 -4.04 -3.89 16.36
CA GLY A 292 -4.78 -4.70 17.33
C GLY A 292 -5.66 -3.85 18.25
N ARG A 293 -6.31 -4.51 19.21
CA ARG A 293 -7.12 -3.84 20.26
C ARG A 293 -6.29 -2.93 21.17
N ALA A 294 -5.01 -3.24 21.34
CA ALA A 294 -4.07 -2.48 22.17
C ALA A 294 -3.35 -1.34 21.42
N GLY A 295 -3.77 -1.02 20.18
CA GLY A 295 -3.14 0.00 19.33
C GLY A 295 -2.42 -0.59 18.11
N ARG A 296 -1.53 0.21 17.52
CA ARG A 296 -0.65 -0.22 16.43
C ARG A 296 0.58 -0.91 16.99
N ARG A 297 1.10 -1.92 16.29
CA ARG A 297 2.42 -2.53 16.56
C ARG A 297 3.10 -2.94 15.25
N VAL A 298 4.42 -2.88 15.24
CA VAL A 298 5.24 -3.61 14.28
C VAL A 298 5.36 -5.05 14.76
N GLU A 299 5.03 -6.01 13.89
CA GLU A 299 4.99 -7.43 14.21
C GLU A 299 6.19 -8.17 13.60
N GLY A 300 6.81 -9.02 14.42
CA GLY A 300 7.98 -9.84 14.04
C GLY A 300 9.32 -9.12 14.15
N ASP A 301 10.39 -9.93 14.03
CA ASP A 301 11.69 -9.42 13.61
C ASP A 301 11.61 -9.09 12.12
N GLU A 302 12.22 -7.97 11.72
CA GLU A 302 12.20 -7.48 10.34
C GLU A 302 12.91 -8.49 9.44
N THR A 303 12.10 -9.23 8.70
CA THR A 303 12.54 -10.51 8.17
C THR A 303 13.33 -10.25 6.89
N ASP A 304 14.55 -10.76 6.86
CA ASP A 304 15.39 -10.83 5.67
C ASP A 304 14.96 -12.05 4.84
N PRO A 305 14.34 -11.86 3.65
CA PRO A 305 13.90 -12.98 2.81
C PRO A 305 15.07 -13.75 2.17
N GLY A 306 16.27 -13.16 2.13
CA GLY A 306 17.49 -13.72 1.55
C GLY A 306 18.44 -14.34 2.58
N ALA A 307 18.28 -14.07 3.88
CA ALA A 307 19.09 -14.68 4.92
C ALA A 307 18.78 -16.18 5.07
N GLU A 308 19.76 -17.04 4.76
CA GLU A 308 19.69 -18.44 5.12
C GLU A 308 19.51 -18.56 6.64
N THR A 309 18.37 -19.13 7.07
CA THR A 309 18.12 -19.41 8.47
C THR A 309 19.27 -20.29 9.00
N PRO A 310 19.95 -19.93 10.11
CA PRO A 310 20.96 -20.80 10.68
C PRO A 310 20.31 -22.13 11.05
N ARG A 311 20.61 -23.19 10.28
CA ARG A 311 20.14 -24.54 10.59
C ARG A 311 20.57 -24.86 12.01
N SER A 312 19.61 -25.02 12.91
CA SER A 312 19.87 -25.15 14.35
C SER A 312 20.79 -26.34 14.63
N ALA A 313 22.06 -26.05 14.90
CA ALA A 313 23.10 -27.03 15.15
C ALA A 313 22.98 -27.58 16.58
N ALA A 314 21.89 -28.30 16.86
CA ALA A 314 21.64 -28.90 18.17
C ALA A 314 20.82 -30.21 18.07
N ARG A 315 21.54 -31.33 17.94
CA ARG A 315 21.28 -32.65 18.59
C ARG A 315 22.33 -33.67 18.12
N ARG A 316 23.51 -33.65 18.77
CA ARG A 316 24.40 -34.82 18.85
C ARG A 316 24.16 -35.50 20.19
N GLY A 317 24.29 -36.82 20.22
CA GLY A 317 24.47 -37.60 21.46
C GLY A 317 23.19 -37.94 22.22
N MET A 318 22.60 -39.10 21.89
CA MET A 318 21.81 -39.88 22.83
C MET A 318 22.00 -41.35 22.46
N ASP A 319 22.88 -42.04 23.18
CA ASP A 319 23.15 -43.47 22.96
C ASP A 319 21.91 -44.32 23.27
N PRO A 320 21.56 -45.31 22.43
CA PRO A 320 20.58 -46.32 22.78
C PRO A 320 21.23 -47.45 23.59
N THR A 321 20.97 -47.48 24.90
CA THR A 321 21.25 -48.65 25.75
C THR A 321 20.44 -49.87 25.26
N PRO A 322 21.03 -51.07 25.15
CA PRO A 322 20.34 -52.23 24.60
C PRO A 322 19.48 -52.96 25.66
N CYS A 323 18.25 -53.35 25.28
CA CYS A 323 17.46 -54.34 25.99
C CYS A 323 17.62 -55.74 25.35
N PRO A 324 17.44 -56.84 26.12
CA PRO A 324 18.02 -58.14 25.78
C PRO A 324 17.18 -59.05 24.87
N SER A 325 17.90 -60.01 24.28
CA SER A 325 17.54 -61.22 23.53
C SER A 325 16.17 -61.88 23.78
N GLY A 326 15.54 -62.41 22.71
CA GLY A 326 14.39 -63.33 22.84
C GLY A 326 13.79 -63.97 21.57
N GLY A 327 14.57 -64.76 20.81
CA GLY A 327 14.10 -66.00 20.12
C GLY A 327 13.08 -65.99 18.95
N SER A 328 13.52 -66.56 17.81
CA SER A 328 12.78 -67.45 16.86
C SER A 328 11.45 -67.00 16.19
N ALA A 329 11.14 -67.33 14.94
CA ALA A 329 11.87 -68.00 13.84
C ALA A 329 11.12 -67.82 12.50
N ASN A 330 11.82 -68.07 11.37
CA ASN A 330 11.34 -68.66 10.11
C ASN A 330 9.92 -68.35 9.58
N LEU A 331 9.82 -67.65 8.44
CA LEU A 331 9.66 -68.23 7.09
C LEU A 331 9.30 -67.17 6.03
N ALA A 332 9.77 -67.38 4.81
CA ALA A 332 9.35 -66.66 3.59
C ALA A 332 8.81 -67.70 2.58
N PRO A 333 8.41 -67.35 1.33
CA PRO A 333 7.94 -66.07 0.78
C PRO A 333 6.56 -66.24 0.06
N SER A 334 6.08 -65.24 -0.71
CA SER A 334 5.67 -65.36 -2.15
C SER A 334 4.47 -64.48 -2.58
N ALA A 335 4.43 -64.21 -3.91
CA ALA A 335 3.27 -63.86 -4.76
C ALA A 335 2.85 -62.37 -4.94
N GLU A 336 3.34 -61.82 -6.06
CA GLU A 336 2.66 -60.86 -6.95
C GLU A 336 1.51 -61.53 -7.77
N PRO A 337 0.72 -60.79 -8.61
CA PRO A 337 0.24 -59.40 -8.52
C PRO A 337 -1.32 -59.43 -8.52
N PRO A 338 -2.17 -59.07 -9.55
CA PRO A 338 -2.08 -58.20 -10.75
C PRO A 338 -2.93 -56.90 -10.66
N SER A 339 -3.00 -56.17 -11.78
CA SER A 339 -3.73 -54.93 -12.08
C SER A 339 -5.26 -55.06 -12.26
N MET A 340 -6.02 -53.94 -12.08
CA MET A 340 -7.19 -53.63 -12.91
C MET A 340 -7.40 -52.12 -13.16
N THR A 341 -8.05 -51.81 -14.28
CA THR A 341 -8.07 -50.50 -14.96
C THR A 341 -9.35 -49.69 -14.77
N ARG A 342 -9.27 -48.41 -15.17
CA ARG A 342 -10.37 -47.43 -15.21
C ARG A 342 -11.56 -47.89 -16.06
N SER A 343 -12.78 -47.51 -15.67
CA SER A 343 -13.73 -46.85 -16.60
C SER A 343 -14.86 -46.11 -15.86
N ARG A 344 -15.32 -45.02 -16.48
CA ARG A 344 -16.57 -44.29 -16.23
C ARG A 344 -17.38 -44.36 -17.53
N PRO A 345 -18.71 -44.29 -17.46
CA PRO A 345 -19.43 -43.44 -18.41
C PRO A 345 -20.29 -42.39 -17.70
N ALA A 346 -20.74 -41.41 -18.47
CA ALA A 346 -21.60 -40.32 -18.02
C ALA A 346 -23.10 -40.67 -18.19
N GLY A 347 -23.92 -39.96 -17.41
CA GLY A 347 -25.36 -39.74 -17.58
C GLY A 347 -25.68 -38.33 -17.09
#